data_AF-A0A957IJQ6-F1
#
_entry.id   AF-A0A957IJQ6-F1
#
_cell.length_a   1.000
_cell.length_b   1.000
_cell.length_c   1.000
_cell.angle_alpha   90.00
_cell.angle_beta   90.00
_cell.angle_gamma   90.00
#
_symmetry.space_group_name_H-M   'P 1'
#
loop_
_entity.id
_entity.type
_entity.pdbx_description
1 polymer ?
#
loop_
_entity_poly.entity_id
_entity_poly.type
_entity_poly.pdbx_seq_one_letter_code
_entity_poly.pdbx_strand_id
1 'polypeptide(L)'
;MNALRKMTWVEFKLALREPIATFFTLVFPVLILFLFGSIYGNEPSEFLGGRGNVDNSVPGYIAMVIATTGMMSLPIGLATYRELGVLRRYRATPLRPQTLLGARILVHTLISVIGSAVLIIAGVLV
;
A
#
# COMPACT_ATOMS: atom_id res chain seq x y z
N MET A 1 3.65 13.89 23.66
CA MET A 1 3.97 12.74 22.78
C MET A 1 2.76 11.90 22.32
N ASN A 2 1.51 12.24 22.70
CA ASN A 2 0.32 11.45 22.30
C ASN A 2 -0.32 11.85 20.96
N ALA A 3 0.05 13.00 20.40
CA ALA A 3 -0.59 13.53 19.18
C ALA A 3 -0.22 12.74 17.92
N LEU A 4 1.08 12.49 17.67
CA LEU A 4 1.55 11.75 16.49
C LEU A 4 0.97 10.32 16.46
N ARG A 5 0.99 9.62 17.59
CA ARG A 5 0.47 8.25 17.70
C ARG A 5 -1.03 8.19 17.43
N LYS A 6 -1.81 9.10 18.01
CA LYS A 6 -3.26 9.20 17.75
C LYS A 6 -3.53 9.53 16.29
N MET A 7 -2.76 10.45 15.70
CA MET A 7 -2.90 10.85 14.31
C MET A 7 -2.57 9.70 13.34
N THR A 8 -1.48 8.98 13.59
CA THR A 8 -1.09 7.79 12.84
C THR A 8 -2.19 6.72 12.89
N TRP A 9 -2.78 6.50 14.08
CA TRP A 9 -3.86 5.53 14.24
C TRP A 9 -5.14 5.91 13.48
N VAL A 10 -5.49 7.20 13.47
CA VAL A 10 -6.63 7.71 12.72
C VAL A 10 -6.39 7.58 11.22
N GLU A 11 -5.22 8.02 10.73
CA GLU A 11 -4.85 7.91 9.32
C GLU A 11 -4.81 6.44 8.87
N PHE A 12 -4.32 5.52 9.69
CA PHE A 12 -4.34 4.08 9.39
C PHE A 12 -5.77 3.54 9.24
N LYS A 13 -6.68 3.91 10.14
CA LYS A 13 -8.10 3.54 10.02
C LYS A 13 -8.76 4.15 8.80
N LEU A 14 -8.43 5.39 8.45
CA LEU A 14 -8.96 6.05 7.27
C LEU A 14 -8.45 5.39 5.98
N ALA A 15 -7.17 5.04 5.94
CA ALA A 15 -6.60 4.33 4.80
C ALA A 15 -7.31 2.99 4.52
N LEU A 16 -7.60 2.21 5.58
CA LEU A 16 -8.37 0.96 5.45
C LEU A 16 -9.87 1.18 5.14
N ARG A 17 -10.38 2.40 5.31
CA ARG A 17 -11.76 2.78 4.97
C ARG A 17 -11.92 3.31 3.55
N GLU A 18 -10.84 3.36 2.77
CA GLU A 18 -10.86 3.63 1.34
C GLU A 18 -10.85 2.29 0.59
N PRO A 19 -12.03 1.68 0.33
CA PRO A 19 -12.12 0.29 -0.12
C PRO A 19 -11.45 0.09 -1.49
N ILE A 20 -11.59 1.06 -2.39
CA ILE A 20 -11.00 1.00 -3.75
C ILE A 20 -9.47 1.00 -3.65
N ALA A 21 -8.89 1.96 -2.93
CA ALA A 21 -7.44 2.05 -2.79
C ALA A 21 -6.86 0.84 -2.04
N THR A 22 -7.56 0.38 -1.00
CA THR A 22 -7.15 -0.80 -0.20
C THR A 22 -7.17 -2.06 -1.05
N PHE A 23 -8.22 -2.26 -1.86
CA PHE A 23 -8.32 -3.41 -2.76
C PHE A 23 -7.16 -3.47 -3.76
N PHE A 24 -6.92 -2.37 -4.49
CA PHE A 24 -5.87 -2.35 -5.52
C PHE A 24 -4.46 -2.43 -4.94
N THR A 25 -4.27 -2.02 -3.68
CA THR A 25 -2.95 -2.02 -3.04
C THR A 25 -2.64 -3.33 -2.32
N LEU A 26 -3.63 -3.99 -1.72
CA LEU A 26 -3.40 -5.19 -0.90
C LEU A 26 -3.92 -6.48 -1.54
N VAL A 27 -5.09 -6.43 -2.17
CA VAL A 27 -5.80 -7.64 -2.62
C VAL A 27 -5.45 -7.99 -4.07
N PHE A 28 -5.49 -6.99 -4.94
CA PHE A 28 -5.27 -7.18 -6.39
C PHE A 28 -3.89 -7.76 -6.76
N PRO A 29 -2.76 -7.31 -6.18
CA PRO A 29 -1.45 -7.89 -6.48
C PRO A 29 -1.36 -9.36 -6.07
N VAL A 30 -1.95 -9.72 -4.93
CA VAL A 30 -1.98 -11.10 -4.41
C VAL A 30 -2.83 -11.99 -5.29
N LEU A 31 -4.02 -11.52 -5.70
CA LEU A 31 -4.89 -12.24 -6.63
C LEU A 31 -4.17 -12.56 -7.95
N ILE A 32 -3.48 -11.58 -8.52
CA ILE A 32 -2.71 -11.77 -9.76
C ILE A 32 -1.58 -12.76 -9.55
N LEU A 33 -0.87 -12.70 -8.42
CA LEU A 33 0.20 -13.63 -8.11
C LEU A 33 -0.32 -15.08 -8.03
N PHE A 34 -1.42 -15.32 -7.32
CA PHE A 34 -2.02 -16.66 -7.26
C PHE A 34 -2.53 -17.12 -8.62
N LEU A 35 -3.17 -16.23 -9.39
CA LEU A 35 -3.64 -16.53 -10.74
C LEU A 35 -2.48 -16.98 -11.64
N PHE A 36 -1.40 -16.19 -11.71
CA PHE A 36 -0.28 -16.53 -12.58
C PHE A 36 0.59 -17.65 -12.04
N GLY A 37 0.78 -17.75 -10.73
CA GLY A 37 1.52 -18.87 -10.15
C GLY A 37 0.78 -20.20 -10.31
N SER A 38 -0.57 -20.22 -10.28
CA SER A 38 -1.34 -21.43 -10.58
C SER A 38 -1.37 -21.80 -12.08
N ILE A 39 -1.34 -20.81 -12.98
CA ILE A 39 -1.33 -21.04 -14.44
C ILE A 39 0.05 -21.48 -14.92
N TYR A 40 1.10 -20.78 -14.48
CA TYR A 40 2.45 -20.97 -15.00
C TYR A 40 3.36 -21.82 -14.11
N GLY A 41 2.94 -22.12 -12.88
CA GLY A 41 3.78 -22.79 -11.89
C GLY A 41 4.98 -21.94 -11.45
N ASN A 42 5.77 -22.47 -10.52
CA ASN A 42 7.02 -21.86 -10.08
C ASN A 42 8.25 -22.76 -10.36
N GLU A 43 8.15 -23.67 -11.33
CA GLU A 43 9.27 -24.53 -11.70
C GLU A 43 10.39 -23.73 -12.38
N PRO A 44 11.67 -23.96 -12.01
CA PRO A 44 12.80 -23.33 -12.68
C PRO A 44 12.82 -23.67 -14.17
N SER A 45 12.84 -22.66 -15.04
CA SER A 45 12.97 -22.87 -16.48
C SER A 45 14.23 -22.19 -17.02
N GLU A 46 14.88 -22.80 -18.02
CA GLU A 46 16.03 -22.20 -18.72
C GLU A 46 15.66 -20.86 -19.37
N PHE A 47 14.42 -20.71 -19.85
CA PHE A 47 13.90 -19.47 -20.42
C PHE A 47 13.92 -18.29 -19.42
N LEU A 48 13.76 -18.58 -18.12
CA LEU A 48 13.74 -17.59 -17.04
C LEU A 48 15.09 -17.46 -16.33
N GLY A 49 16.15 -18.06 -16.87
CA GLY A 49 17.49 -18.05 -16.27
C GLY A 49 17.58 -18.92 -15.01
N GLY A 50 16.84 -20.02 -14.96
CA GLY A 50 16.82 -20.94 -13.82
C GLY A 50 15.98 -20.47 -12.63
N ARG A 51 15.08 -19.49 -12.83
CA ARG A 51 14.13 -18.99 -11.83
C ARG A 51 12.71 -19.41 -12.19
N GLY A 52 11.83 -19.48 -11.19
CA GLY A 52 10.40 -19.72 -11.43
C GLY A 52 9.67 -18.46 -11.93
N ASN A 53 8.48 -18.63 -12.51
CA ASN A 53 7.67 -17.52 -13.02
C ASN A 53 7.23 -16.55 -11.91
N VAL A 54 6.98 -17.07 -10.71
CA VAL A 54 6.58 -16.25 -9.55
C VAL A 54 7.77 -15.39 -9.10
N ASP A 55 8.98 -15.97 -9.05
CA ASP A 55 10.20 -15.26 -8.61
C ASP A 55 10.52 -14.03 -9.49
N ASN A 56 10.30 -14.13 -10.80
CA ASN A 56 10.53 -13.00 -11.71
C ASN A 56 9.39 -11.97 -11.68
N SER A 57 8.16 -12.38 -11.32
CA SER A 57 6.98 -11.51 -11.35
C SER A 57 6.77 -10.74 -10.04
N VAL A 58 7.16 -11.32 -8.90
CA VAL A 58 7.03 -10.74 -7.56
C VAL A 58 7.62 -9.33 -7.45
N PRO A 59 8.85 -9.03 -7.94
CA PRO A 59 9.39 -7.67 -7.91
C PRO A 59 8.53 -6.65 -8.65
N GLY A 60 7.93 -7.04 -9.77
CA GLY A 60 7.00 -6.20 -10.53
C GLY A 60 5.73 -5.89 -9.74
N TYR A 61 5.19 -6.87 -9.03
CA TYR A 61 4.02 -6.65 -8.18
C TYR A 61 4.32 -5.82 -6.94
N ILE A 62 5.52 -5.92 -6.37
CA ILE A 62 5.98 -5.01 -5.29
C ILE A 62 6.02 -3.56 -5.82
N ALA A 63 6.58 -3.34 -7.01
CA ALA A 63 6.58 -2.02 -7.64
C ALA A 63 5.15 -1.49 -7.87
N MET A 64 4.21 -2.37 -8.24
CA MET A 64 2.80 -2.02 -8.36
C MET A 64 2.20 -1.57 -7.02
N VAL A 65 2.45 -2.29 -5.91
CA VAL A 65 1.97 -1.91 -4.57
C VAL A 65 2.49 -0.52 -4.17
N ILE A 66 3.77 -0.25 -4.41
CA ILE A 66 4.38 1.06 -4.12
C ILE A 66 3.72 2.16 -4.97
N ALA A 67 3.55 1.88 -6.28
CA ALA A 67 2.95 2.80 -7.23
C ALA A 67 1.49 3.14 -6.88
N THR A 68 0.65 2.15 -6.58
CA THR A 68 -0.76 2.39 -6.21
C THR A 68 -0.88 3.14 -4.89
N THR A 69 -0.05 2.81 -3.90
CA THR A 69 -0.04 3.52 -2.62
C THR A 69 0.33 4.99 -2.80
N GLY A 70 1.38 5.27 -3.58
CA GLY A 70 1.88 6.62 -3.81
C GLY A 70 1.01 7.46 -4.74
N MET A 71 0.53 6.89 -5.84
CA MET A 71 -0.14 7.62 -6.92
C MET A 71 -1.68 7.58 -6.86
N MET A 72 -2.28 6.64 -6.13
CA MET A 72 -3.74 6.64 -5.92
C MET A 72 -4.09 7.04 -4.49
N SER A 73 -3.59 6.30 -3.50
CA SER A 73 -4.09 6.42 -2.13
C SER A 73 -3.77 7.78 -1.47
N LEU A 74 -2.57 8.32 -1.71
CA LEU A 74 -2.19 9.66 -1.24
C LEU A 74 -3.00 10.80 -1.89
N PRO A 75 -3.06 10.96 -3.22
CA PRO A 75 -3.79 12.05 -3.84
C PRO A 75 -5.30 11.96 -3.61
N ILE A 76 -5.89 10.77 -3.62
CA ILE A 76 -7.32 10.59 -3.33
C ILE A 76 -7.65 11.14 -1.95
N GLY A 77 -6.97 10.67 -0.89
CA GLY A 77 -7.28 11.16 0.45
C GLY A 77 -6.90 12.64 0.65
N LEU A 78 -5.99 13.21 -0.17
CA LEU A 78 -5.69 14.64 -0.11
C LEU A 78 -6.80 15.46 -0.79
N ALA A 79 -7.33 14.98 -1.91
CA ALA A 79 -8.50 15.56 -2.58
C ALA A 79 -9.72 15.53 -1.66
N THR A 80 -10.01 14.38 -1.02
CA THR A 80 -11.10 14.25 -0.04
C THR A 80 -10.93 15.23 1.13
N TYR A 81 -9.71 15.41 1.63
CA TYR A 81 -9.44 16.38 2.71
C TYR A 81 -9.61 17.84 2.27
N ARG A 82 -9.39 18.14 0.98
CA ARG A 82 -9.68 19.45 0.39
C ARG A 82 -11.18 19.68 0.22
N GLU A 83 -11.90 18.70 -0.31
CA GLU A 83 -13.35 18.74 -0.52
C GLU A 83 -14.11 18.91 0.80
N LEU A 84 -13.72 18.17 1.84
CA LEU A 84 -14.36 18.23 3.15
C LEU A 84 -13.92 19.44 4.00
N GLY A 85 -13.02 20.29 3.50
CA GLY A 85 -12.50 21.45 4.22
C GLY A 85 -11.72 21.08 5.51
N VAL A 86 -11.33 19.82 5.66
CA VAL A 86 -10.66 19.28 6.86
C VAL A 86 -9.32 19.97 7.07
N LEU A 87 -8.60 20.30 5.99
CA LEU A 87 -7.34 21.07 6.05
C LEU A 87 -7.52 22.45 6.68
N ARG A 88 -8.68 23.10 6.48
CA ARG A 88 -8.99 24.40 7.08
C ARG A 88 -9.27 24.28 8.57
N ARG A 89 -9.92 23.19 9.00
CA ARG A 89 -10.14 22.88 10.43
C ARG A 89 -8.84 22.55 11.15
N TYR A 90 -7.93 21.80 10.53
CA TYR A 90 -6.63 21.50 11.15
C TYR A 90 -5.79 22.75 11.42
N ARG A 91 -5.89 23.80 10.59
CA ARG A 91 -5.23 25.10 10.83
C ARG A 91 -5.73 25.84 12.08
N ALA A 92 -6.94 25.56 12.55
CA ALA A 92 -7.51 26.16 13.76
C ALA A 92 -7.11 25.40 15.05
N THR A 93 -6.43 24.25 14.91
CA THR A 93 -5.96 23.46 16.05
C THR A 93 -4.48 23.73 16.33
N PRO A 94 -3.97 23.54 17.56
CA PRO A 94 -2.54 23.69 17.90
C PRO A 94 -1.64 22.60 17.28
N LEU A 95 -2.14 21.81 16.32
CA LEU A 95 -1.40 20.75 15.66
C LEU A 95 -0.46 21.33 14.60
N ARG A 96 0.82 20.98 14.70
CA ARG A 96 1.82 21.33 13.67
C ARG A 96 1.53 20.56 12.37
N PRO A 97 1.53 21.22 11.18
CA PRO A 97 1.29 20.57 9.89
C PRO A 97 2.25 19.41 9.59
N GLN A 98 3.49 19.49 10.09
CA GLN A 98 4.50 18.43 9.96
C GLN A 98 4.07 17.12 10.63
N THR A 99 3.31 17.18 11.72
CA THR A 99 2.81 15.98 12.41
C THR A 99 1.76 15.25 11.58
N LEU A 100 0.89 15.99 10.87
CA LEU A 100 -0.09 15.42 9.93
C LEU A 100 0.60 14.74 8.75
N LEU A 101 1.53 15.44 8.10
CA LEU A 101 2.29 14.89 6.98
C LEU A 101 3.11 13.67 7.40
N GLY A 102 3.80 13.76 8.54
CA GLY A 102 4.62 12.66 9.06
C GLY A 102 3.79 11.42 9.39
N ALA A 103 2.63 11.59 10.06
CA ALA A 103 1.72 10.49 10.33
C ALA A 103 1.21 9.84 9.04
N ARG A 104 0.89 10.65 8.03
CA ARG A 104 0.36 10.13 6.77
C ARG A 104 1.40 9.37 5.94
N ILE A 105 2.60 9.94 5.80
CA ILE A 105 3.72 9.24 5.14
C ILE A 105 4.00 7.91 5.85
N LEU A 106 4.08 7.93 7.19
CA LEU A 106 4.32 6.73 7.98
C LEU A 106 3.25 5.64 7.73
N VAL A 107 1.97 6.01 7.69
CA VAL A 107 0.88 5.07 7.42
C VAL A 107 0.98 4.46 6.02
N HIS A 108 1.19 5.28 4.99
CA HIS A 108 1.29 4.77 3.62
C HIS A 108 2.55 3.92 3.41
N THR A 109 3.67 4.29 4.04
CA THR A 109 4.87 3.43 4.07
C THR A 109 4.58 2.11 4.75
N LEU A 110 3.91 2.11 5.91
CA LEU A 110 3.53 0.88 6.61
C LEU A 110 2.63 -0.02 5.76
N ILE A 111 1.63 0.55 5.09
CA ILE A 111 0.72 -0.20 4.20
C ILE A 111 1.50 -0.81 3.03
N SER A 112 2.41 -0.06 2.42
CA SER A 112 3.25 -0.56 1.33
C SER A 112 4.18 -1.68 1.78
N VAL A 113 4.77 -1.58 2.97
CA VAL A 113 5.60 -2.64 3.56
C VAL A 113 4.76 -3.88 3.86
N ILE A 114 3.57 -3.71 4.46
CA ILE A 114 2.64 -4.82 4.74
C ILE A 114 2.21 -5.49 3.44
N GLY A 115 1.81 -4.71 2.43
CA GLY A 115 1.42 -5.24 1.12
C GLY A 115 2.54 -6.03 0.45
N SER A 116 3.77 -5.50 0.49
CA SER A 116 4.95 -6.20 -0.04
C SER A 116 5.25 -7.49 0.72
N ALA A 117 5.16 -7.47 2.06
CA ALA A 117 5.37 -8.65 2.89
C ALA A 117 4.32 -9.74 2.63
N VAL A 118 3.04 -9.36 2.51
CA VAL A 118 1.95 -10.29 2.14
C VAL A 118 2.24 -10.91 0.78
N LEU A 119 2.74 -10.13 -0.17
CA LEU A 119 3.06 -10.59 -1.52
C LEU A 119 4.20 -11.59 -1.54
N ILE A 120 5.25 -11.36 -0.74
CA ILE A 120 6.37 -12.29 -0.59
C ILE A 120 5.90 -13.59 0.06
N ILE A 121 5.09 -13.52 1.12
CA ILE A 121 4.54 -14.70 1.79
C ILE A 121 3.67 -15.49 0.81
N ALA A 122 2.81 -14.81 0.05
CA ALA A 122 1.98 -15.44 -0.98
C ALA A 122 2.83 -16.08 -2.08
N GLY A 123 3.92 -15.43 -2.51
CA GLY A 123 4.87 -15.97 -3.49
C GLY A 123 5.57 -17.25 -3.04
N VAL A 124 5.83 -17.41 -1.74
CA VAL A 124 6.40 -18.66 -1.19
C VAL A 124 5.37 -19.80 -1.15
N LEU A 125 4.08 -19.49 -1.10
CA LEU A 125 3.01 -20.48 -1.02
C LEU A 125 2.59 -21.07 -2.37
N VAL A 126 3.06 -20.51 -3.48
CA VAL A 126 2.71 -20.90 -4.86
C VAL A 126 3.93 -21.46 -5.58
#